data_AF-A0AAD6UAL2-F1
#
_entry.id   AF-A0AAD6UAL2-F1
#
_cell.length_a   1.000
_cell.length_b   1.000
_cell.length_c   1.000
_cell.angle_alpha   90.00
_cell.angle_beta   90.00
_cell.angle_gamma   90.00
#
_symmetry.space_group_name_H-M   'P 1'
#
loop_
_entity.id
_entity.type
_entity.pdbx_description
1 polymer ?
#
loop_
_entity_poly.entity_id
_entity_poly.type
_entity_poly.pdbx_seq_one_letter_code
_entity_poly.pdbx_strand_id
1 'polypeptide(L)'
;MPHSRGESPNPHSSSKYHHPYFTPAEVEYLSEKQRGKLSVTQEERVRQNACGFLEALGARIGFPRRTIATAQNLYHRFHLFFPRKDFHYVDVSLASLYVSTKMHDTLKKPRELLAVSYAIRFPERAAKSKHPGGEIDLDTMDPQVVEHDRQKLLAIERLLLETVCFNFTSRMPFPYVIKLGKAFGASKKLTKLAWRLTIDCHRTLIPLQYPPHIVALAGLYVAALLLSFEQPITQEDSGTHTAHEIAQLLGTNGDWERKFQAQVDDLEGIAHLVIDLLIQGAQSQTLNTSPRTPSSPSPHPSPRVPHPLVEPQIPATPYNADHLMRLKIVMRQTEHPPRARQPLGNADPSALYSGDDVALLGRNEGTVRFLFGPPGVLGHEI
;
A
#
# COMPACT_ATOMS: atom_id res chain seq x y z
N MET A 1 -59.64 27.68 14.98
CA MET A 1 -58.43 27.56 14.15
C MET A 1 -57.27 27.14 15.07
N PRO A 2 -56.93 25.85 15.17
CA PRO A 2 -55.81 25.43 16.00
C PRO A 2 -54.50 25.65 15.23
N HIS A 3 -53.51 26.23 15.91
CA HIS A 3 -52.16 26.43 15.40
C HIS A 3 -51.45 25.09 15.19
N SER A 4 -51.07 24.81 13.94
CA SER A 4 -50.20 23.70 13.59
C SER A 4 -48.79 24.01 14.09
N ARG A 5 -48.30 23.24 15.06
CA ARG A 5 -46.88 23.25 15.46
C ARG A 5 -46.09 22.65 14.30
N GLY A 6 -45.23 23.46 13.68
CA GLY A 6 -44.25 22.97 12.72
C GLY A 6 -43.32 21.98 13.40
N GLU A 7 -43.38 20.72 12.99
CA GLU A 7 -42.34 19.75 13.28
C GLU A 7 -41.06 20.22 12.60
N SER A 8 -40.08 20.65 13.39
CA SER A 8 -38.71 20.82 12.92
C SER A 8 -38.20 19.46 12.43
N PRO A 9 -37.68 19.33 11.19
CA PRO A 9 -37.15 18.07 10.71
C PRO A 9 -35.97 17.68 11.60
N ASN A 10 -36.10 16.54 12.29
CA ASN A 10 -34.97 15.92 12.98
C ASN A 10 -33.83 15.77 11.96
N PRO A 11 -32.61 16.23 12.25
CA PRO A 11 -31.48 15.93 11.39
C PRO A 11 -31.35 14.41 11.34
N HIS A 12 -31.55 13.82 10.17
CA HIS A 12 -31.35 12.39 9.97
C HIS A 12 -29.92 12.05 10.40
N SER A 13 -29.77 11.39 11.54
CA SER A 13 -28.47 10.91 12.00
C SER A 13 -28.05 9.74 11.12
N SER A 14 -27.22 9.98 10.11
CA SER A 14 -26.61 8.90 9.33
C SER A 14 -25.37 8.38 10.07
N SER A 15 -25.34 7.07 10.33
CA SER A 15 -24.16 6.41 10.90
C SER A 15 -23.26 5.91 9.78
N LYS A 16 -22.01 6.36 9.76
CA LYS A 16 -20.98 5.83 8.84
C LYS A 16 -20.24 4.68 9.50
N TYR A 17 -20.11 3.56 8.79
CA TYR A 17 -19.39 2.39 9.27
C TYR A 17 -18.01 2.29 8.60
N HIS A 18 -16.99 1.93 9.40
CA HIS A 18 -15.66 1.66 8.86
C HIS A 18 -15.66 0.35 8.07
N HIS A 19 -15.44 0.46 6.76
CA HIS A 19 -15.25 -0.69 5.87
C HIS A 19 -13.76 -0.99 5.72
N PRO A 20 -13.24 -2.11 6.28
CA PRO A 20 -11.82 -2.40 6.26
C PRO A 20 -11.30 -2.78 4.88
N TYR A 21 -12.12 -3.46 4.06
CA TYR A 21 -11.74 -3.96 2.75
C TYR A 21 -12.76 -3.63 1.66
N PHE A 22 -12.25 -3.44 0.45
CA PHE A 22 -12.99 -3.16 -0.77
C PHE A 22 -12.79 -4.30 -1.76
N THR A 23 -13.78 -4.57 -2.59
CA THR A 23 -13.60 -5.43 -3.76
C THR A 23 -12.70 -4.73 -4.79
N PRO A 24 -12.02 -5.48 -5.67
CA PRO A 24 -11.19 -4.86 -6.70
C PRO A 24 -11.97 -3.94 -7.64
N ALA A 25 -13.24 -4.27 -7.89
CA ALA A 25 -14.11 -3.46 -8.73
C ALA A 25 -14.54 -2.15 -8.03
N GLU A 26 -14.80 -2.18 -6.72
CA GLU A 26 -15.00 -0.95 -5.93
C GLU A 26 -13.74 -0.07 -5.92
N VAL A 27 -12.56 -0.67 -5.75
CA VAL A 27 -11.30 0.07 -5.80
C VAL A 27 -11.09 0.72 -7.15
N GLU A 28 -11.33 0.00 -8.24
CA GLU A 28 -11.23 0.53 -9.60
C GLU A 28 -12.19 1.71 -9.81
N TYR A 29 -13.46 1.53 -9.46
CA TYR A 29 -14.49 2.57 -9.57
C TYR A 29 -14.12 3.83 -8.76
N LEU A 30 -13.78 3.66 -7.47
CA LEU A 30 -13.45 4.76 -6.58
C LEU A 30 -12.17 5.46 -7.02
N SER A 31 -11.14 4.70 -7.41
CA SER A 31 -9.87 5.26 -7.89
C SER A 31 -10.08 6.05 -9.19
N GLU A 32 -10.86 5.52 -10.13
CA GLU A 32 -11.18 6.21 -11.39
C GLU A 32 -11.95 7.52 -11.16
N LYS A 33 -12.93 7.51 -10.25
CA LYS A 33 -13.68 8.72 -9.84
C LYS A 33 -12.75 9.82 -9.32
N GLN A 34 -11.69 9.47 -8.59
CA GLN A 34 -10.72 10.42 -8.03
C GLN A 34 -9.52 10.73 -8.91
N ARG A 35 -9.25 9.91 -9.95
CA ARG A 35 -8.10 10.04 -10.86
C ARG A 35 -8.16 11.31 -11.71
N GLY A 36 -9.36 11.73 -12.11
CA GLY A 36 -9.56 12.89 -12.98
C GLY A 36 -8.89 12.70 -14.33
N LYS A 37 -8.02 13.64 -14.73
CA LYS A 37 -7.32 13.64 -16.04
C LYS A 37 -6.01 12.85 -16.05
N LEU A 38 -5.57 12.28 -14.93
CA LEU A 38 -4.32 11.52 -14.86
C LEU A 38 -4.46 10.18 -15.60
N SER A 39 -3.42 9.77 -16.32
CA SER A 39 -3.35 8.41 -16.84
C SER A 39 -3.12 7.40 -15.71
N VAL A 40 -3.46 6.13 -15.93
CA VAL A 40 -3.20 5.03 -14.98
C VAL A 40 -1.72 4.97 -14.59
N THR A 41 -0.82 5.13 -15.57
CA THR A 41 0.64 5.13 -15.34
C THR A 41 1.10 6.32 -14.50
N GLN A 42 0.52 7.50 -14.72
CA GLN A 42 0.83 8.69 -13.91
C GLN A 42 0.33 8.53 -12.48
N GLU A 43 -0.89 8.02 -12.29
CA GLU A 43 -1.44 7.69 -10.98
C GLU A 43 -0.56 6.69 -10.22
N GLU A 44 -0.14 5.60 -10.87
CA GLU A 44 0.77 4.62 -10.29
C GLU A 44 2.10 5.29 -9.90
N ARG A 45 2.70 6.11 -10.78
CA ARG A 45 3.95 6.81 -10.47
C ARG A 45 3.81 7.70 -9.24
N VAL A 46 2.72 8.48 -9.14
CA VAL A 46 2.46 9.33 -7.96
C VAL A 46 2.30 8.48 -6.70
N ARG A 47 1.58 7.35 -6.78
CA ARG A 47 1.46 6.40 -5.67
C ARG A 47 2.81 5.83 -5.25
N GLN A 48 3.65 5.40 -6.18
CA GLN A 48 4.98 4.89 -5.87
C GLN A 48 5.88 5.96 -5.24
N ASN A 49 5.82 7.20 -5.72
CA ASN A 49 6.53 8.33 -5.13
C ASN A 49 6.08 8.60 -3.69
N ALA A 50 4.77 8.55 -3.42
CA ALA A 50 4.24 8.72 -2.07
C ALA A 50 4.66 7.58 -1.13
N CYS A 51 4.55 6.33 -1.57
CA CYS A 51 4.99 5.16 -0.80
C CYS A 51 6.49 5.21 -0.51
N GLY A 52 7.32 5.59 -1.48
CA GLY A 52 8.77 5.77 -1.30
C GLY A 52 9.10 6.93 -0.37
N PHE A 53 8.36 8.03 -0.45
CA PHE A 53 8.52 9.16 0.47
C PHE A 53 8.15 8.78 1.92
N LEU A 54 7.05 8.06 2.13
CA LEU A 54 6.67 7.50 3.44
C LEU A 54 7.73 6.55 4.00
N GLU A 55 8.30 5.70 3.14
CA GLU A 55 9.38 4.79 3.51
C GLU A 55 10.62 5.55 3.98
N ALA A 56 11.06 6.54 3.21
CA ALA A 56 12.21 7.38 3.56
C ALA A 56 11.97 8.15 4.86
N LEU A 57 10.79 8.76 5.02
CA LEU A 57 10.41 9.52 6.21
C LEU A 57 10.40 8.63 7.46
N GLY A 58 9.74 7.47 7.37
CA GLY A 58 9.68 6.53 8.47
C GLY A 58 11.03 5.94 8.85
N ALA A 59 11.86 5.59 7.86
CA ALA A 59 13.21 5.09 8.10
C ALA A 59 14.11 6.15 8.77
N ARG A 60 14.05 7.41 8.31
CA ARG A 60 14.83 8.51 8.89
C ARG A 60 14.45 8.81 10.35
N ILE A 61 13.16 8.75 10.67
CA ILE A 61 12.68 8.97 12.05
C ILE A 61 12.93 7.75 12.95
N GLY A 62 13.09 6.56 12.36
CA GLY A 62 13.23 5.31 13.10
C GLY A 62 11.88 4.69 13.51
N PHE A 63 10.83 4.89 12.73
CA PHE A 63 9.53 4.29 13.00
C PHE A 63 9.52 2.78 12.76
N PRO A 64 8.78 2.00 13.58
CA PRO A 64 8.62 0.59 13.33
C PRO A 64 7.83 0.36 12.04
N ARG A 65 8.07 -0.78 11.39
CA ARG A 65 7.45 -1.15 10.10
C ARG A 65 5.92 -1.03 10.10
N ARG A 66 5.27 -1.37 11.21
CA ARG A 66 3.81 -1.26 11.37
C ARG A 66 3.31 0.17 11.16
N THR A 67 3.99 1.17 11.71
CA THR A 67 3.63 2.58 11.59
C THR A 67 3.73 3.05 10.13
N ILE A 68 4.81 2.69 9.44
CA ILE A 68 5.02 3.11 8.04
C ILE A 68 3.99 2.44 7.12
N ALA A 69 3.74 1.15 7.32
CA ALA A 69 2.81 0.39 6.50
C ALA A 69 1.33 0.80 6.73
N THR A 70 0.95 1.16 7.95
CA THR A 70 -0.37 1.78 8.20
C THR A 70 -0.47 3.16 7.54
N ALA A 71 0.60 3.96 7.52
CA ALA A 71 0.60 5.25 6.82
C ALA A 71 0.40 5.08 5.30
N GLN A 72 1.01 4.06 4.69
CA GLN A 72 0.79 3.72 3.28
C GLN A 72 -0.68 3.33 3.02
N ASN A 73 -1.27 2.50 3.90
CA ASN A 73 -2.68 2.12 3.80
C ASN A 73 -3.60 3.35 3.89
N LEU A 74 -3.36 4.24 4.86
CA LEU A 74 -4.12 5.50 5.02
C LEU A 74 -4.01 6.40 3.78
N TYR A 75 -2.81 6.54 3.21
CA TYR A 75 -2.61 7.31 1.97
C TYR A 75 -3.43 6.73 0.80
N HIS A 76 -3.40 5.40 0.63
CA HIS A 76 -4.18 4.75 -0.42
C HIS A 76 -5.68 4.97 -0.21
N ARG A 77 -6.16 4.79 1.04
CA ARG A 77 -7.57 4.95 1.39
C ARG A 77 -8.05 6.38 1.16
N PHE A 78 -7.25 7.37 1.52
CA PHE A 78 -7.59 8.79 1.33
C PHE A 78 -7.95 9.08 -0.13
N HIS A 79 -7.17 8.57 -1.08
CA HIS A 79 -7.39 8.79 -2.51
C HIS A 79 -8.47 7.92 -3.15
N LEU A 80 -9.17 7.08 -2.38
CA LEU A 80 -10.46 6.51 -2.83
C LEU A 80 -11.61 7.52 -2.68
N PHE A 81 -11.47 8.50 -1.78
CA PHE A 81 -12.54 9.44 -1.44
C PHE A 81 -12.23 10.89 -1.82
N PHE A 82 -10.95 11.25 -1.98
CA PHE A 82 -10.51 12.61 -2.27
C PHE A 82 -9.74 12.72 -3.60
N PRO A 83 -10.06 13.73 -4.44
CA PRO A 83 -9.42 13.90 -5.74
C PRO A 83 -7.92 14.16 -5.63
N ARG A 84 -7.11 13.49 -6.47
CA ARG A 84 -5.65 13.64 -6.44
C ARG A 84 -5.16 15.04 -6.84
N LYS A 85 -5.96 15.77 -7.63
CA LYS A 85 -5.63 17.13 -8.10
C LYS A 85 -5.64 18.18 -6.99
N ASP A 86 -6.42 17.95 -5.93
CA ASP A 86 -6.65 18.92 -4.86
C ASP A 86 -5.65 18.73 -3.70
N PHE A 87 -5.00 17.56 -3.64
CA PHE A 87 -4.12 17.18 -2.54
C PHE A 87 -2.76 16.70 -3.06
N HIS A 88 -1.71 17.47 -2.76
CA HIS A 88 -0.35 17.09 -3.11
C HIS A 88 0.11 15.87 -2.29
N TYR A 89 0.75 14.89 -2.95
CA TYR A 89 1.05 13.60 -2.33
C TYR A 89 1.91 13.70 -1.05
N VAL A 90 2.82 14.69 -0.98
CA VAL A 90 3.66 14.93 0.20
C VAL A 90 2.81 15.31 1.41
N ASP A 91 1.80 16.16 1.23
CA ASP A 91 0.98 16.67 2.31
C ASP A 91 0.08 15.56 2.87
N VAL A 92 -0.51 14.76 1.97
CA VAL A 92 -1.27 13.55 2.35
C VAL A 92 -0.39 12.51 3.01
N SER A 93 0.84 12.31 2.53
CA SER A 93 1.80 11.37 3.14
C SER A 93 2.16 11.78 4.56
N LEU A 94 2.45 13.08 4.79
CA LEU A 94 2.75 13.59 6.13
C LEU A 94 1.58 13.41 7.09
N ALA A 95 0.37 13.77 6.66
CA ALA A 95 -0.83 13.60 7.47
C ALA A 95 -1.13 12.11 7.74
N SER A 96 -0.96 11.25 6.73
CA SER A 96 -1.14 9.80 6.87
C SER A 96 -0.15 9.19 7.85
N LEU A 97 1.12 9.62 7.81
CA LEU A 97 2.11 9.20 8.78
C LEU A 97 1.79 9.72 10.17
N TYR A 98 1.38 10.99 10.29
CA TYR A 98 1.01 11.59 11.57
C TYR A 98 -0.16 10.83 12.23
N VAL A 99 -1.23 10.55 11.50
CA VAL A 99 -2.35 9.72 12.00
C VAL A 99 -1.86 8.32 12.38
N SER A 100 -1.02 7.69 11.56
CA SER A 100 -0.45 6.38 11.86
C SER A 100 0.38 6.37 13.17
N THR A 101 1.11 7.44 13.47
CA THR A 101 1.84 7.55 14.75
C THR A 101 0.91 7.50 15.96
N LYS A 102 -0.30 8.06 15.84
CA LYS A 102 -1.34 8.01 16.87
C LYS A 102 -1.93 6.62 17.01
N MET A 103 -2.12 5.91 15.90
CA MET A 103 -2.65 4.53 15.90
C MET A 103 -1.71 3.50 16.56
N HIS A 104 -0.40 3.74 16.53
CA HIS A 104 0.62 2.77 16.97
C HIS A 104 1.40 3.18 18.23
N ASP A 105 0.97 4.25 18.90
CA ASP A 105 1.66 4.85 20.06
C ASP A 105 3.13 5.21 19.78
N THR A 106 3.43 5.67 18.56
CA THR A 106 4.77 6.14 18.14
C THR A 106 4.77 7.64 17.87
N LEU A 107 4.14 8.40 18.76
CA LEU A 107 3.84 9.82 18.57
C LEU A 107 5.07 10.68 18.28
N LYS A 108 4.90 11.62 17.34
CA LYS A 108 5.87 12.68 17.02
C LYS A 108 5.15 14.01 16.88
N LYS A 109 5.83 15.12 17.17
CA LYS A 109 5.26 16.45 16.95
C LYS A 109 5.15 16.72 15.44
N PRO A 110 4.09 17.40 14.95
CA PRO A 110 3.98 17.76 13.53
C PRO A 110 5.22 18.50 13.01
N ARG A 111 5.80 19.37 13.83
CA ARG A 111 7.01 20.12 13.51
C ARG A 111 8.22 19.21 13.27
N GLU A 112 8.37 18.12 14.03
CA GLU A 112 9.44 17.13 13.80
C GLU A 112 9.25 16.40 12.46
N LEU A 113 8.01 16.00 12.14
CA LEU A 113 7.71 15.38 10.84
C LEU A 113 8.00 16.33 9.66
N LEU A 114 7.69 17.62 9.81
CA LEU A 114 8.01 18.64 8.82
C LEU A 114 9.52 18.81 8.64
N ALA A 115 10.30 18.88 9.74
CA ALA A 115 11.74 19.02 9.68
C ALA A 115 12.40 17.90 8.85
N VAL A 116 12.01 16.65 9.10
CA VAL A 116 12.51 15.49 8.35
C VAL A 116 11.99 15.49 6.90
N SER A 117 10.74 15.88 6.68
CA SER A 117 10.17 16.04 5.33
C SER A 117 10.97 17.01 4.48
N TYR A 118 11.30 18.20 5.01
CA TYR A 118 12.11 19.17 4.28
C TYR A 118 13.51 18.63 4.02
N ALA A 119 14.11 17.90 4.97
CA ALA A 119 15.42 17.29 4.76
C ALA A 119 15.44 16.29 3.60
N ILE A 120 14.36 15.50 3.44
CA ILE A 120 14.21 14.55 2.34
C ILE A 120 13.94 15.26 1.01
N ARG A 121 13.11 16.30 1.01
CA ARG A 121 12.71 17.05 -0.20
C ARG A 121 13.81 17.99 -0.70
N PHE A 122 14.65 18.48 0.20
CA PHE A 122 15.68 19.49 -0.07
C PHE A 122 17.04 19.04 0.48
N PRO A 123 17.64 17.97 -0.09
CA PRO A 123 18.88 17.37 0.43
C PRO A 123 20.06 18.35 0.45
N GLU A 124 20.13 19.28 -0.52
CA GLU A 124 21.13 20.36 -0.57
C GLU A 124 21.07 21.30 0.65
N ARG A 125 19.87 21.51 1.22
CA ARG A 125 19.68 22.30 2.44
C ARG A 125 19.98 21.47 3.68
N ALA A 126 19.64 20.18 3.66
CA ALA A 126 19.99 19.25 4.73
C ALA A 126 21.50 19.08 4.89
N ALA A 127 22.26 19.03 3.79
CA ALA A 127 23.72 18.91 3.80
C ALA A 127 24.43 20.12 4.43
N LYS A 128 23.76 21.28 4.46
CA LYS A 128 24.26 22.51 5.11
C LYS A 128 23.82 22.63 6.57
N SER A 129 22.96 21.72 7.05
CA SER A 129 22.47 21.71 8.42
C SER A 129 23.58 21.26 9.37
N LYS A 130 23.67 21.89 10.55
CA LYS A 130 24.60 21.52 11.62
C LYS A 130 24.07 20.36 12.48
N HIS A 131 22.84 19.91 12.26
CA HIS A 131 22.25 18.83 13.06
C HIS A 131 22.80 17.45 12.67
N PRO A 132 23.25 16.64 13.65
CA PRO A 132 23.86 15.33 13.39
C PRO A 132 22.91 14.30 12.75
N GLY A 133 21.59 14.52 12.80
CA GLY A 133 20.58 13.68 12.15
C GLY A 133 20.24 14.08 10.70
N GLY A 134 20.86 15.14 10.16
CA GLY A 134 20.51 15.69 8.84
C GLY A 134 19.11 16.32 8.80
N GLU A 135 18.51 16.59 9.96
CA GLU A 135 17.26 17.35 10.07
C GLU A 135 17.52 18.82 9.73
N ILE A 136 16.54 19.46 9.09
CA ILE A 136 16.61 20.90 8.83
C ILE A 136 16.11 21.62 10.08
N ASP A 137 16.92 22.54 10.58
CA ASP A 137 16.49 23.46 11.63
C ASP A 137 15.38 24.36 11.08
N LEU A 138 14.15 24.13 11.53
CA LEU A 138 12.99 24.88 11.08
C LEU A 138 13.02 26.33 11.54
N ASP A 139 13.82 26.69 12.55
CA ASP A 139 14.00 28.09 12.97
C ASP A 139 14.83 28.90 11.97
N THR A 140 15.53 28.22 11.04
CA THR A 140 16.21 28.85 9.91
C THR A 140 15.31 29.05 8.69
N MET A 141 14.10 28.49 8.71
CA MET A 141 13.10 28.66 7.65
C MET A 141 12.15 29.81 7.98
N ASP A 142 11.47 30.32 6.95
CA ASP A 142 10.41 31.31 7.15
C ASP A 142 9.32 30.74 8.08
N PRO A 143 9.10 31.32 9.27
CA PRO A 143 8.11 30.83 10.23
C PRO A 143 6.69 30.76 9.65
N GLN A 144 6.34 31.67 8.73
CA GLN A 144 5.02 31.69 8.10
C GLN A 144 4.80 30.45 7.21
N VAL A 145 5.83 30.02 6.49
CA VAL A 145 5.78 28.82 5.64
C VAL A 145 5.62 27.56 6.48
N VAL A 146 6.42 27.43 7.54
CA VAL A 146 6.37 26.26 8.44
C VAL A 146 5.01 26.16 9.13
N GLU A 147 4.47 27.30 9.58
CA GLU A 147 3.15 27.33 10.22
C GLU A 147 2.03 27.00 9.23
N HIS A 148 2.10 27.50 8.00
CA HIS A 148 1.14 27.15 6.94
C HIS A 148 1.15 25.64 6.65
N ASP A 149 2.32 25.03 6.47
CA ASP A 149 2.43 23.59 6.22
C ASP A 149 1.96 22.76 7.44
N ARG A 150 2.19 23.25 8.66
CA ARG A 150 1.64 22.64 9.88
C ARG A 150 0.12 22.67 9.90
N GLN A 151 -0.49 23.81 9.56
CA GLN A 151 -1.96 23.93 9.48
C GLN A 151 -2.55 23.02 8.41
N LYS A 152 -1.89 22.93 7.26
CA LYS A 152 -2.30 22.03 6.16
C LYS A 152 -2.24 20.55 6.58
N LEU A 153 -1.18 20.14 7.27
CA LEU A 153 -1.05 18.79 7.83
C LEU A 153 -2.23 18.47 8.76
N LEU A 154 -2.58 19.38 9.68
CA LEU A 154 -3.70 19.20 10.61
C LEU A 154 -5.07 19.24 9.93
N ALA A 155 -5.21 19.99 8.82
CA ALA A 155 -6.43 20.00 8.04
C ALA A 155 -6.66 18.64 7.34
N ILE A 156 -5.63 18.10 6.69
CA ILE A 156 -5.70 16.79 6.03
C ILE A 156 -5.86 15.66 7.04
N GLU A 157 -5.25 15.79 8.23
CA GLU A 157 -5.47 14.84 9.33
C GLU A 157 -6.97 14.66 9.64
N ARG A 158 -7.73 15.76 9.75
CA ARG A 158 -9.16 15.68 10.06
C ARG A 158 -9.92 14.88 9.00
N LEU A 159 -9.62 15.16 7.73
CA LEU A 159 -10.20 14.42 6.60
C LEU A 159 -9.84 12.93 6.65
N LEU A 160 -8.58 12.61 6.95
CA LEU A 160 -8.14 11.22 7.10
C LEU A 160 -8.91 10.48 8.21
N LEU A 161 -9.07 11.10 9.37
CA LEU A 161 -9.82 10.51 10.50
C LEU A 161 -11.27 10.21 10.12
N GLU A 162 -11.90 11.08 9.32
CA GLU A 162 -13.24 10.84 8.78
C GLU A 162 -13.27 9.65 7.81
N THR A 163 -12.26 9.48 6.93
CA THR A 163 -12.21 8.33 5.99
C THR A 163 -12.12 6.97 6.68
N VAL A 164 -11.52 6.91 7.87
CA VAL A 164 -11.44 5.69 8.67
C VAL A 164 -12.57 5.60 9.70
N CYS A 165 -13.50 6.56 9.71
CA CYS A 165 -14.59 6.64 10.68
C CYS A 165 -14.08 6.58 12.13
N PHE A 166 -12.94 7.21 12.40
CA PHE A 166 -12.23 7.17 13.69
C PHE A 166 -11.92 5.74 14.20
N ASN A 167 -11.88 4.76 13.29
CA ASN A 167 -11.47 3.40 13.62
C ASN A 167 -9.94 3.31 13.60
N PHE A 168 -9.35 3.18 14.80
CA PHE A 168 -7.90 3.08 14.97
C PHE A 168 -7.39 1.63 15.00
N THR A 169 -8.25 0.64 14.74
CA THR A 169 -7.81 -0.77 14.73
C THR A 169 -6.95 -1.04 13.50
N SER A 170 -5.67 -1.39 13.71
CA SER A 170 -4.75 -1.72 12.62
C SER A 170 -4.09 -3.07 12.87
N ARG A 171 -4.53 -4.09 12.12
CA ARG A 171 -3.89 -5.40 12.08
C ARG A 171 -2.89 -5.42 10.92
N MET A 172 -1.66 -5.83 11.20
CA MET A 172 -0.59 -5.86 10.20
C MET A 172 -0.25 -7.28 9.78
N PRO A 173 0.17 -7.52 8.51
CA PRO A 173 0.44 -8.85 8.00
C PRO A 173 1.74 -9.46 8.55
N PHE A 174 2.68 -8.63 9.00
CA PHE A 174 4.03 -9.08 9.32
C PHE A 174 4.10 -10.18 10.40
N PRO A 175 3.38 -10.10 11.54
CA PRO A 175 3.34 -11.21 12.51
C PRO A 175 2.80 -12.52 11.92
N TYR A 176 1.91 -12.46 10.92
CA TYR A 176 1.38 -13.65 10.26
C TYR A 176 2.43 -14.31 9.37
N VAL A 177 3.30 -13.56 8.70
CA VAL A 177 4.39 -14.12 7.88
C VAL A 177 5.25 -15.10 8.69
N ILE A 178 5.58 -14.74 9.94
CA ILE A 178 6.39 -15.60 10.82
C ILE A 178 5.61 -16.85 11.24
N LYS A 179 4.33 -16.71 11.56
CA LYS A 179 3.46 -17.84 11.96
C LYS A 179 3.24 -18.80 10.79
N LEU A 180 2.98 -18.27 9.60
CA LEU A 180 2.77 -19.04 8.37
C LEU A 180 4.07 -19.72 7.95
N GLY A 181 5.20 -19.02 7.97
CA GLY A 181 6.51 -19.63 7.68
C GLY A 181 6.78 -20.86 8.56
N LYS A 182 6.47 -20.78 9.86
CA LYS A 182 6.55 -21.95 10.76
C LYS A 182 5.52 -23.04 10.41
N ALA A 183 4.27 -22.66 10.15
CA ALA A 183 3.18 -23.59 9.87
C ALA A 183 3.39 -24.40 8.57
N PHE A 184 4.05 -23.80 7.58
CA PHE A 184 4.40 -24.44 6.31
C PHE A 184 5.81 -25.06 6.31
N GLY A 185 6.53 -25.05 7.43
CA GLY A 185 7.90 -25.57 7.49
C GLY A 185 8.88 -24.82 6.58
N ALA A 186 8.63 -23.54 6.30
CA ALA A 186 9.46 -22.76 5.39
C ALA A 186 10.80 -22.37 6.02
N SER A 187 11.88 -22.41 5.23
CA SER A 187 13.19 -21.96 5.71
C SER A 187 13.22 -20.50 6.14
N LYS A 188 14.20 -20.15 6.96
CA LYS A 188 14.45 -18.76 7.40
C LYS A 188 14.69 -17.83 6.21
N LYS A 189 15.36 -18.32 5.15
CA LYS A 189 15.62 -17.57 3.92
C LYS A 189 14.32 -17.20 3.21
N LEU A 190 13.45 -18.20 2.99
CA LEU A 190 12.13 -18.00 2.37
C LEU A 190 11.26 -17.07 3.23
N THR A 191 11.17 -17.31 4.54
CA THR A 191 10.37 -16.46 5.45
C THR A 191 10.86 -15.01 5.48
N LYS A 192 12.17 -14.77 5.44
CA LYS A 192 12.73 -13.41 5.38
C LYS A 192 12.43 -12.72 4.05
N LEU A 193 12.41 -13.47 2.94
CA LEU A 193 12.01 -12.94 1.64
C LEU A 193 10.51 -12.61 1.63
N ALA A 194 9.67 -13.51 2.13
CA ALA A 194 8.23 -13.31 2.26
C ALA A 194 7.88 -12.06 3.06
N TRP A 195 8.62 -11.80 4.14
CA TRP A 195 8.46 -10.58 4.93
C TRP A 195 8.74 -9.32 4.09
N ARG A 196 9.79 -9.32 3.26
CA ARG A 196 10.11 -8.17 2.39
C ARG A 196 9.04 -7.97 1.33
N LEU A 197 8.60 -9.03 0.67
CA LEU A 197 7.52 -8.97 -0.32
C LEU A 197 6.20 -8.48 0.28
N THR A 198 5.94 -8.83 1.55
CA THR A 198 4.80 -8.30 2.30
C THR A 198 4.92 -6.78 2.53
N ILE A 199 6.13 -6.24 2.67
CA ILE A 199 6.35 -4.78 2.69
C ILE A 199 6.01 -4.19 1.32
N ASP A 200 6.48 -4.83 0.24
CA ASP A 200 6.18 -4.39 -1.13
C ASP A 200 4.67 -4.41 -1.45
N CYS A 201 3.90 -5.35 -0.89
CA CYS A 201 2.44 -5.34 -1.00
C CYS A 201 1.81 -4.02 -0.52
N HIS A 202 2.40 -3.32 0.46
CA HIS A 202 1.86 -2.04 0.94
C HIS A 202 2.15 -0.86 0.02
N ARG A 203 2.99 -1.06 -0.99
CA ARG A 203 3.20 -0.07 -2.05
C ARG A 203 2.08 -0.08 -3.09
N THR A 204 1.18 -1.05 -3.02
CA THR A 204 0.02 -1.20 -3.91
C THR A 204 -1.30 -1.10 -3.11
N LEU A 205 -2.43 -1.28 -3.79
CA LEU A 205 -3.77 -1.27 -3.20
C LEU A 205 -4.16 -2.63 -2.56
N ILE A 206 -3.25 -3.61 -2.49
CA ILE A 206 -3.51 -4.93 -1.89
C ILE A 206 -4.05 -4.84 -0.45
N PRO A 207 -3.48 -4.02 0.46
CA PRO A 207 -3.94 -3.97 1.86
C PRO A 207 -5.33 -3.36 2.05
N LEU A 208 -5.90 -2.73 1.01
CA LEU A 208 -7.29 -2.27 1.01
C LEU A 208 -8.25 -3.33 0.49
N GLN A 209 -7.76 -4.40 -0.13
CA GLN A 209 -8.60 -5.42 -0.76
C GLN A 209 -8.59 -6.75 -0.01
N TYR A 210 -7.54 -7.01 0.76
CA TYR A 210 -7.30 -8.30 1.40
C TYR A 210 -6.91 -8.15 2.87
N PRO A 211 -7.34 -9.09 3.74
CA PRO A 211 -6.98 -9.07 5.14
C PRO A 211 -5.51 -9.46 5.36
N PRO A 212 -4.91 -9.05 6.48
CA PRO A 212 -3.48 -9.20 6.74
C PRO A 212 -2.93 -10.64 6.63
N HIS A 213 -3.71 -11.65 6.98
CA HIS A 213 -3.26 -13.04 6.89
C HIS A 213 -3.13 -13.51 5.43
N ILE A 214 -4.03 -13.05 4.54
CA ILE A 214 -3.97 -13.33 3.10
C ILE A 214 -2.79 -12.60 2.46
N VAL A 215 -2.57 -11.33 2.81
CA VAL A 215 -1.40 -10.58 2.32
C VAL A 215 -0.09 -11.25 2.76
N ALA A 216 -0.03 -11.77 3.99
CA ALA A 216 1.13 -12.51 4.48
C ALA A 216 1.33 -13.86 3.77
N LEU A 217 0.23 -14.59 3.52
CA LEU A 217 0.26 -15.86 2.80
C LEU A 217 0.68 -15.68 1.34
N ALA A 218 0.19 -14.62 0.68
CA ALA A 218 0.62 -14.25 -0.66
C ALA A 218 2.09 -13.84 -0.69
N GLY A 219 2.58 -13.11 0.32
CA GLY A 219 4.01 -12.83 0.47
C GLY A 219 4.85 -14.12 0.56
N LEU A 220 4.35 -15.14 1.27
CA LEU A 220 5.00 -16.46 1.35
C LEU A 220 4.98 -17.19 0.00
N TYR A 221 3.85 -17.15 -0.71
CA TYR A 221 3.69 -17.76 -2.03
C TYR A 221 4.62 -17.13 -3.07
N VAL A 222 4.64 -15.79 -3.17
CA VAL A 222 5.55 -15.08 -4.09
C VAL A 222 7.02 -15.35 -3.75
N ALA A 223 7.37 -15.43 -2.46
CA ALA A 223 8.73 -15.80 -2.05
C ALA A 223 9.10 -17.21 -2.52
N ALA A 224 8.17 -18.16 -2.40
CA ALA A 224 8.36 -19.53 -2.85
C ALA A 224 8.57 -19.57 -4.38
N LEU A 225 7.69 -18.92 -5.15
CA LEU A 225 7.81 -18.81 -6.62
C LEU A 225 9.16 -18.23 -7.05
N LEU A 226 9.60 -17.13 -6.45
CA LEU A 226 10.88 -16.49 -6.79
C LEU A 226 12.11 -17.33 -6.42
N LEU A 227 12.00 -18.21 -5.42
CA LEU A 227 13.10 -19.07 -4.99
C LEU A 227 13.10 -20.44 -5.67
N SER A 228 11.99 -20.86 -6.27
CA SER A 228 11.88 -22.11 -7.02
C SER A 228 12.05 -21.92 -8.53
N PHE A 229 11.65 -20.78 -9.08
CA PHE A 229 11.64 -20.59 -10.54
C PHE A 229 13.05 -20.64 -11.15
N GLU A 230 13.26 -21.59 -12.06
CA GLU A 230 14.55 -21.85 -12.74
C GLU A 230 15.71 -22.10 -11.75
N GLN A 231 15.42 -22.59 -10.55
CA GLN A 231 16.42 -22.97 -9.55
C GLN A 231 16.46 -24.48 -9.37
N PRO A 232 17.64 -25.08 -9.12
CA PRO A 232 17.72 -26.51 -8.80
C PRO A 232 17.01 -26.80 -7.47
N ILE A 233 16.35 -27.95 -7.39
CA ILE A 233 15.78 -28.44 -6.12
C ILE A 233 16.94 -28.72 -5.18
N THR A 234 17.12 -27.87 -4.18
CA THR A 234 18.12 -28.04 -3.13
C THR A 234 17.46 -28.78 -1.98
N GLN A 235 18.07 -29.88 -1.50
CA GLN A 235 17.63 -30.54 -0.26
C GLN A 235 17.86 -29.56 0.89
N GLU A 236 16.80 -29.15 1.57
CA GLU A 236 16.92 -28.38 2.81
C GLU A 236 17.14 -29.32 4.01
N ASP A 237 17.48 -28.74 5.17
CA ASP A 237 17.68 -29.47 6.42
C ASP A 237 16.45 -30.34 6.77
N SER A 238 16.68 -31.42 7.52
CA SER A 238 15.60 -32.33 7.94
C SER A 238 14.45 -31.57 8.64
N GLY A 239 13.27 -31.53 8.01
CA GLY A 239 12.05 -30.95 8.58
C GLY A 239 11.61 -29.60 8.01
N THR A 240 12.27 -29.05 6.97
CA THR A 240 11.75 -27.90 6.21
C THR A 240 11.28 -28.31 4.83
N HIS A 241 10.19 -27.69 4.37
CA HIS A 241 9.73 -27.83 3.00
C HIS A 241 10.50 -26.87 2.10
N THR A 242 10.88 -27.37 0.94
CA THR A 242 11.55 -26.60 -0.11
C THR A 242 10.63 -25.51 -0.66
N ALA A 243 11.23 -24.48 -1.28
CA ALA A 243 10.46 -23.45 -1.98
C ALA A 243 9.57 -24.03 -3.09
N HIS A 244 10.01 -25.11 -3.76
CA HIS A 244 9.23 -25.80 -4.79
C HIS A 244 7.96 -26.44 -4.21
N GLU A 245 8.08 -27.16 -3.10
CA GLU A 245 6.93 -27.79 -2.43
C GLU A 245 5.93 -26.75 -1.92
N ILE A 246 6.40 -25.64 -1.35
CA ILE A 246 5.52 -24.56 -0.87
C ILE A 246 4.84 -23.85 -2.05
N ALA A 247 5.56 -23.58 -3.14
CA ALA A 247 4.98 -22.98 -4.33
C ALA A 247 3.90 -23.89 -4.95
N GLN A 248 4.18 -25.18 -5.05
CA GLN A 248 3.21 -26.16 -5.57
C GLN A 248 1.99 -26.29 -4.65
N LEU A 249 2.20 -26.36 -3.32
CA LEU A 249 1.13 -26.47 -2.34
C LEU A 249 0.20 -25.26 -2.38
N LEU A 250 0.75 -24.04 -2.35
CA LEU A 250 -0.05 -22.80 -2.32
C LEU A 250 -0.59 -22.41 -3.71
N GLY A 251 -0.01 -22.93 -4.78
CA GLY A 251 -0.47 -22.75 -6.16
C GLY A 251 -1.49 -23.78 -6.62
N THR A 252 -1.99 -24.65 -5.73
CA THR A 252 -3.04 -25.61 -6.05
C THR A 252 -4.15 -25.57 -5.01
N ASN A 253 -5.39 -25.79 -5.46
CA ASN A 253 -6.54 -25.94 -4.57
C ASN A 253 -6.30 -27.08 -3.58
N GLY A 254 -6.62 -26.88 -2.30
CA GLY A 254 -6.34 -27.88 -1.27
C GLY A 254 -6.78 -27.52 0.14
N ASP A 255 -6.55 -28.42 1.10
CA ASP A 255 -7.04 -28.28 2.49
C ASP A 255 -6.52 -27.03 3.22
N TRP A 256 -5.37 -26.48 2.76
CA TRP A 256 -4.81 -25.26 3.31
C TRP A 256 -5.74 -24.06 3.14
N GLU A 257 -6.55 -24.01 2.07
CA GLU A 257 -7.50 -22.92 1.80
C GLU A 257 -8.53 -22.81 2.92
N ARG A 258 -9.10 -23.95 3.32
CA ARG A 258 -10.04 -24.03 4.46
C ARG A 258 -9.35 -23.66 5.77
N LYS A 259 -8.14 -24.20 6.00
CA LYS A 259 -7.38 -24.00 7.24
C LYS A 259 -7.01 -22.53 7.48
N PHE A 260 -6.67 -21.81 6.41
CA PHE A 260 -6.21 -20.42 6.49
C PHE A 260 -7.26 -19.41 6.02
N GLN A 261 -8.48 -19.86 5.69
CA GLN A 261 -9.58 -19.03 5.15
C GLN A 261 -9.14 -18.20 3.94
N ALA A 262 -8.36 -18.83 3.07
CA ALA A 262 -7.71 -18.24 1.91
C ALA A 262 -8.12 -18.98 0.64
N GLN A 263 -7.87 -18.38 -0.52
CA GLN A 263 -8.11 -19.01 -1.81
C GLN A 263 -6.90 -18.85 -2.72
N VAL A 264 -6.62 -19.86 -3.54
CA VAL A 264 -5.52 -19.84 -4.50
C VAL A 264 -5.62 -18.65 -5.46
N ASP A 265 -6.82 -18.36 -5.99
CA ASP A 265 -7.06 -17.25 -6.92
C ASP A 265 -6.67 -15.88 -6.32
N ASP A 266 -6.90 -15.70 -5.01
CA ASP A 266 -6.53 -14.46 -4.31
C ASP A 266 -5.00 -14.35 -4.19
N LEU A 267 -4.30 -15.47 -3.93
CA LEU A 267 -2.84 -15.51 -3.86
C LEU A 267 -2.22 -15.25 -5.23
N GLU A 268 -2.76 -15.84 -6.30
CA GLU A 268 -2.32 -15.64 -7.69
C GLU A 268 -2.53 -14.18 -8.13
N GLY A 269 -3.71 -13.61 -7.87
CA GLY A 269 -4.00 -12.21 -8.17
C GLY A 269 -3.04 -11.25 -7.45
N ILE A 270 -2.76 -11.50 -6.17
CA ILE A 270 -1.76 -10.73 -5.42
C ILE A 270 -0.35 -10.95 -6.00
N ALA A 271 0.00 -12.18 -6.35
CA ALA A 271 1.30 -12.51 -6.90
C ALA A 271 1.56 -11.77 -8.20
N HIS A 272 0.59 -11.73 -9.12
CA HIS A 272 0.70 -10.94 -10.36
C HIS A 272 0.96 -9.46 -10.08
N LEU A 273 0.24 -8.84 -9.14
CA LEU A 273 0.42 -7.44 -8.76
C LEU A 273 1.81 -7.16 -8.16
N VAL A 274 2.31 -8.07 -7.31
CA VAL A 274 3.64 -7.93 -6.69
C VAL A 274 4.73 -8.12 -7.74
N ILE A 275 4.62 -9.13 -8.61
CA ILE A 275 5.60 -9.33 -9.70
C ILE A 275 5.61 -8.14 -10.65
N ASP A 276 4.47 -7.53 -10.96
CA ASP A 276 4.40 -6.31 -11.76
C ASP A 276 5.12 -5.13 -11.09
N LEU A 277 4.91 -4.94 -9.80
CA LEU A 277 5.65 -3.94 -9.02
C LEU A 277 7.16 -4.17 -9.09
N LEU A 278 7.62 -5.43 -8.97
CA LEU A 278 9.03 -5.77 -9.05
C LEU A 278 9.61 -5.53 -10.45
N ILE A 279 8.88 -5.87 -11.52
CA ILE A 279 9.28 -5.62 -12.91
C ILE A 279 9.46 -4.12 -13.14
N GLN A 280 8.48 -3.30 -12.71
CA GLN A 280 8.57 -1.84 -12.83
C GLN A 280 9.78 -1.28 -12.07
N GLY A 281 10.06 -1.81 -10.87
CA GLY A 281 11.23 -1.43 -10.08
C GLY A 281 12.56 -1.77 -10.77
N ALA A 282 12.67 -2.98 -11.33
CA ALA A 282 13.87 -3.44 -12.03
C ALA A 282 14.14 -2.66 -13.32
N GLN A 283 13.10 -2.37 -14.11
CA GLN A 283 13.22 -1.57 -15.34
C GLN A 283 13.65 -0.13 -15.06
N SER A 284 13.12 0.49 -14.00
CA SER A 284 13.48 1.86 -13.61
C SER A 284 14.97 2.01 -13.25
N GLN A 285 15.59 0.96 -12.69
CA GLN A 285 17.03 0.96 -12.41
C GLN A 285 17.88 0.90 -13.68
N THR A 286 17.49 0.09 -14.67
CA THR A 286 18.23 -0.02 -15.93
C THR A 286 18.26 1.29 -16.71
N LEU A 287 17.16 2.05 -16.73
CA LEU A 287 17.08 3.34 -17.42
C LEU A 287 18.01 4.40 -16.78
N ASN A 288 18.20 4.35 -15.47
CA ASN A 288 19.11 5.25 -14.75
C ASN A 288 20.60 4.90 -14.92
N THR A 289 20.93 3.78 -15.59
CA THR A 289 22.31 3.35 -15.87
C THR A 289 22.78 3.61 -17.31
N SER A 290 22.00 4.33 -18.14
CA SER A 290 22.46 4.70 -19.48
C SER A 290 23.74 5.56 -19.41
N PRO A 291 24.78 5.26 -20.21
CA PRO A 291 26.03 6.00 -20.16
C PRO A 291 25.78 7.46 -20.56
N ARG A 292 26.22 8.39 -19.71
CA ARG A 292 26.25 9.81 -20.06
C ARG A 292 27.07 9.95 -21.34
N THR A 293 26.42 10.33 -22.43
CA THR A 293 27.11 10.74 -23.66
C THR A 293 28.06 11.90 -23.31
N PRO A 294 29.34 11.85 -23.71
CA PRO A 294 30.24 12.98 -23.48
C PRO A 294 29.70 14.21 -24.22
N SER A 295 29.48 15.29 -23.47
CA SER A 295 28.96 16.54 -24.01
C SER A 295 29.91 17.08 -25.10
N SER A 296 29.39 17.28 -26.30
CA SER A 296 30.10 17.97 -27.39
C SER A 296 30.28 19.46 -27.02
N PRO A 297 31.46 20.07 -27.25
CA PRO A 297 31.72 21.44 -26.83
C PRO A 297 30.91 22.41 -27.68
N SER A 298 29.91 23.06 -27.09
CA SER A 298 29.13 24.12 -27.73
C SER A 298 29.72 25.50 -27.38
N PRO A 299 29.90 26.42 -28.34
CA PRO A 299 30.62 27.69 -28.13
C PRO A 299 29.80 28.83 -27.53
N HIS A 300 28.65 28.56 -26.89
CA HIS A 300 27.78 29.60 -26.34
C HIS A 300 27.46 29.36 -24.85
N PRO A 301 27.92 30.24 -23.93
CA PRO A 301 27.57 30.14 -22.52
C PRO A 301 26.15 30.69 -22.32
N SER A 302 25.17 29.80 -22.20
CA SER A 302 23.86 30.14 -21.61
C SER A 302 23.87 29.81 -20.12
N PRO A 303 23.44 30.71 -19.22
CA PRO A 303 23.35 30.44 -17.80
C PRO A 303 22.07 29.64 -17.53
N ARG A 304 22.08 28.34 -17.81
CA ARG A 304 21.08 27.40 -17.30
C ARG A 304 21.70 26.64 -16.14
N VAL A 305 21.35 27.06 -14.92
CA VAL A 305 21.60 26.30 -13.71
C VAL A 305 20.91 24.93 -13.86
N PRO A 306 21.63 23.80 -13.88
CA PRO A 306 21.00 22.50 -13.85
C PRO A 306 20.57 22.26 -12.39
N HIS A 307 19.26 22.17 -12.14
CA HIS A 307 18.75 21.58 -10.90
C HIS A 307 18.83 20.04 -11.05
N PRO A 308 19.67 19.32 -10.29
CA PRO A 308 19.54 17.89 -10.19
C PRO A 308 18.47 17.61 -9.12
N LEU A 309 17.27 17.24 -9.55
CA LEU A 309 16.34 16.50 -8.69
C LEU A 309 16.96 15.12 -8.47
N VAL A 310 17.70 14.95 -7.37
CA VAL A 310 18.19 13.63 -6.94
C VAL A 310 16.98 12.87 -6.42
N GLU A 311 16.46 11.94 -7.23
CA GLU A 311 15.45 10.99 -6.77
C GLU A 311 16.00 10.20 -5.57
N PRO A 312 15.22 9.98 -4.50
CA PRO A 312 15.67 9.19 -3.37
C PRO A 312 16.08 7.79 -3.86
N GLN A 313 17.34 7.42 -3.61
CA GLN A 313 17.87 6.11 -4.00
C GLN A 313 17.13 5.01 -3.24
N ILE A 314 16.15 4.41 -3.90
CA ILE A 314 15.53 3.16 -3.48
C ILE A 314 16.62 2.07 -3.57
N PRO A 315 16.81 1.22 -2.54
CA PRO A 315 17.78 0.13 -2.61
C PRO A 315 17.54 -0.71 -3.87
N ALA A 316 18.62 -1.03 -4.59
CA ALA A 316 18.57 -1.82 -5.82
C ALA A 316 17.76 -3.10 -5.60
N THR A 317 16.79 -3.34 -6.48
CA THR A 317 15.97 -4.55 -6.44
C THR A 317 16.85 -5.69 -6.96
N PRO A 318 17.05 -6.77 -6.20
CA PRO A 318 17.98 -7.85 -6.57
C PRO A 318 17.48 -8.73 -7.72
N TYR A 319 16.43 -8.29 -8.44
CA TYR A 319 15.72 -9.09 -9.41
C TYR A 319 16.07 -8.66 -10.83
N ASN A 320 16.34 -9.64 -11.68
CA ASN A 320 16.50 -9.43 -13.11
C ASN A 320 15.10 -9.28 -13.75
N ALA A 321 14.87 -8.19 -14.49
CA ALA A 321 13.58 -7.93 -15.15
C ALA A 321 13.16 -9.05 -16.11
N ASP A 322 14.11 -9.64 -16.86
CA ASP A 322 13.82 -10.74 -17.80
C ASP A 322 13.34 -12.00 -17.06
N HIS A 323 14.01 -12.34 -15.95
CA HIS A 323 13.63 -13.48 -15.13
C HIS A 323 12.22 -13.30 -14.53
N LEU A 324 11.90 -12.08 -14.05
CA LEU A 324 10.55 -11.77 -13.56
C LEU A 324 9.49 -11.83 -14.66
N MET A 325 9.80 -11.35 -15.88
CA MET A 325 8.88 -11.43 -17.01
C MET A 325 8.59 -12.88 -17.40
N ARG A 326 9.62 -13.75 -17.45
CA ARG A 326 9.44 -15.19 -17.71
C ARG A 326 8.61 -15.87 -16.64
N LEU A 327 8.88 -15.59 -15.36
CA LEU A 327 8.04 -16.08 -14.25
C LEU A 327 6.58 -15.65 -14.44
N LYS A 328 6.34 -14.38 -14.77
CA LYS A 328 4.99 -13.86 -15.00
C LYS A 328 4.27 -14.57 -16.16
N ILE A 329 4.99 -14.91 -17.23
CA ILE A 329 4.43 -15.65 -18.37
C ILE A 329 4.00 -17.05 -17.92
N VAL A 330 4.84 -17.76 -17.16
CA VAL A 330 4.52 -19.11 -16.65
C VAL A 330 3.33 -19.08 -15.69
N MET A 331 3.27 -18.08 -14.81
CA MET A 331 2.11 -17.90 -13.91
C MET A 331 0.81 -17.76 -14.71
N ARG A 332 0.79 -16.97 -15.80
CA ARG A 332 -0.39 -16.81 -16.65
C ARG A 332 -0.83 -18.08 -17.39
N GLN A 333 0.08 -19.02 -17.62
CA GLN A 333 -0.24 -20.30 -18.27
C GLN A 333 -0.88 -21.30 -17.31
N THR A 334 -0.70 -21.09 -16.01
CA THR A 334 -1.12 -22.01 -14.94
C THR A 334 -2.16 -21.39 -14.01
N GLU A 335 -2.62 -20.18 -14.31
CA GLU A 335 -3.56 -19.39 -13.50
C GLU A 335 -4.94 -20.05 -13.45
N HIS A 336 -5.53 -20.05 -12.26
CA HIS A 336 -6.89 -20.52 -12.04
C HIS A 336 -7.92 -19.52 -12.59
N PRO A 337 -9.12 -19.99 -13.01
CA PRO A 337 -10.14 -19.08 -13.49
C PRO A 337 -10.50 -18.07 -12.38
N PRO A 338 -10.57 -16.77 -12.70
CA PRO A 338 -10.88 -15.78 -11.69
C PRO A 338 -12.26 -16.04 -11.10
N ARG A 339 -12.36 -15.95 -9.78
CA ARG A 339 -13.63 -16.06 -9.06
C ARG A 339 -14.71 -15.17 -9.68
N ALA A 340 -15.89 -15.74 -9.88
CA ALA A 340 -17.09 -14.97 -10.20
C ALA A 340 -17.39 -13.99 -9.05
N ARG A 341 -17.28 -12.69 -9.33
CA ARG A 341 -17.61 -11.61 -8.39
C ARG A 341 -19.01 -11.11 -8.67
N GLN A 342 -19.72 -10.65 -7.64
CA GLN A 342 -20.99 -9.99 -7.90
C GLN A 342 -20.69 -8.68 -8.66
N PRO A 343 -21.38 -8.42 -9.79
CA PRO A 343 -21.22 -7.15 -10.46
C PRO A 343 -21.61 -6.04 -9.50
N LEU A 344 -20.89 -4.91 -9.56
CA LEU A 344 -21.36 -3.68 -8.92
C LEU A 344 -22.77 -3.43 -9.47
N GLY A 345 -23.78 -3.48 -8.59
CA GLY A 345 -25.15 -3.18 -8.98
C GLY A 345 -25.25 -1.76 -9.56
N ASN A 346 -26.42 -1.39 -10.05
CA ASN A 346 -26.63 -0.06 -10.66
C ASN A 346 -26.49 1.13 -9.68
N ALA A 347 -26.26 0.88 -8.39
CA ALA A 347 -26.08 1.91 -7.37
C ALA A 347 -24.62 2.40 -7.35
N ASP A 348 -24.41 3.71 -7.22
CA ASP A 348 -23.08 4.30 -7.04
C ASP A 348 -22.46 3.70 -5.75
N PRO A 349 -21.35 2.95 -5.85
CA PRO A 349 -20.68 2.34 -4.69
C PRO A 349 -20.27 3.37 -3.64
N SER A 350 -20.00 4.61 -4.04
CA SER A 350 -19.67 5.68 -3.09
C SER A 350 -20.83 6.01 -2.13
N ALA A 351 -22.09 5.73 -2.51
CA ALA A 351 -23.25 5.92 -1.64
C ALA A 351 -23.22 4.99 -0.41
N LEU A 352 -22.61 3.79 -0.53
CA LEU A 352 -22.35 2.88 0.60
C LEU A 352 -21.48 3.54 1.70
N TYR A 353 -20.70 4.55 1.32
CA TYR A 353 -19.73 5.21 2.19
C TYR A 353 -20.20 6.62 2.64
N SER A 354 -21.24 7.17 2.00
CA SER A 354 -21.87 8.44 2.39
C SER A 354 -22.84 8.31 3.57
N GLY A 355 -23.30 7.08 3.87
CA GLY A 355 -24.26 6.82 4.95
C GLY A 355 -25.72 7.06 4.55
N ASP A 356 -25.99 7.24 3.26
CA ASP A 356 -27.32 7.60 2.73
C ASP A 356 -28.23 6.38 2.55
N ASP A 357 -27.69 5.15 2.58
CA ASP A 357 -28.49 3.94 2.33
C ASP A 357 -28.21 2.82 3.36
N VAL A 358 -29.04 2.78 4.41
CA VAL A 358 -29.02 1.75 5.47
C VAL A 358 -29.39 0.37 4.91
N ALA A 359 -30.10 0.29 3.77
CA ALA A 359 -30.54 -0.97 3.19
C ALA A 359 -29.40 -1.83 2.59
N LEU A 360 -28.20 -1.28 2.51
CA LEU A 360 -27.00 -1.96 2.01
C LEU A 360 -26.07 -2.49 3.12
N LEU A 361 -26.41 -2.30 4.41
CA LEU A 361 -25.71 -2.94 5.52
C LEU A 361 -25.73 -4.47 5.36
N GLY A 362 -24.56 -5.11 5.41
CA GLY A 362 -24.41 -6.56 5.28
C GLY A 362 -24.24 -7.09 3.85
N ARG A 363 -24.29 -6.22 2.82
CA ARG A 363 -24.04 -6.58 1.41
C ARG A 363 -22.63 -6.21 0.90
N ASN A 364 -21.75 -5.73 1.78
CA ASN A 364 -20.37 -5.39 1.41
C ASN A 364 -19.54 -6.66 1.15
N GLU A 365 -19.55 -7.14 -0.09
CA GLU A 365 -18.79 -8.33 -0.50
C GLU A 365 -17.30 -8.22 -0.11
N GLY A 366 -16.69 -7.03 -0.21
CA GLY A 366 -15.29 -6.77 0.09
C GLY A 366 -14.88 -7.19 1.50
N THR A 367 -15.71 -6.90 2.50
CA THR A 367 -15.46 -7.27 3.91
C THR A 367 -16.15 -8.58 4.30
N VAL A 368 -17.38 -8.82 3.84
CA VAL A 368 -18.21 -9.99 4.20
C VAL A 368 -17.56 -11.30 3.74
N ARG A 369 -16.92 -11.33 2.56
CA ARG A 369 -16.26 -12.53 2.04
C ARG A 369 -15.16 -13.09 2.94
N PHE A 370 -14.56 -12.24 3.77
CA PHE A 370 -13.52 -12.65 4.74
C PHE A 370 -14.06 -12.87 6.15
N LEU A 371 -15.29 -12.44 6.45
CA LEU A 371 -15.93 -12.65 7.74
C LEU A 371 -16.66 -14.00 7.82
N PHE A 372 -17.24 -14.44 6.69
CA PHE A 372 -18.04 -15.68 6.63
C PHE A 372 -17.34 -16.81 5.86
N GLY A 373 -16.12 -16.61 5.39
CA GLY A 373 -15.40 -17.61 4.58
C GLY A 373 -16.01 -17.79 3.18
N PRO A 374 -15.29 -18.45 2.26
CA PRO A 374 -15.74 -18.59 0.89
C PRO A 374 -17.02 -19.48 0.80
N PRO A 375 -18.00 -19.14 -0.07
CA PRO A 375 -19.11 -20.06 -0.39
C PRO A 375 -18.60 -21.46 -0.73
N GLY A 376 -19.10 -22.46 -0.01
CA GLY A 376 -18.62 -23.86 -0.06
C GLY A 376 -17.80 -24.31 1.16
N VAL A 377 -17.40 -23.39 2.05
CA VAL A 377 -16.73 -23.72 3.32
C VAL A 377 -17.70 -23.74 4.51
N LEU A 378 -18.84 -23.06 4.39
CA LEU A 378 -19.95 -23.14 5.34
C LEU A 378 -21.04 -24.04 4.76
N GLY A 379 -20.99 -25.32 5.13
CA GLY A 379 -21.95 -26.30 4.62
C GLY A 379 -21.88 -27.70 5.25
N HIS A 380 -21.14 -27.89 6.35
CA HIS A 380 -21.32 -29.06 7.21
C HIS A 380 -21.42 -28.62 8.66
N GLU A 381 -22.69 -28.59 9.08
CA GLU A 381 -23.31 -28.66 10.41
C GLU A 381 -22.39 -28.65 11.66
N ILE A 382 -22.77 -27.80 12.61
CA ILE A 382 -23.01 -28.26 13.99
C ILE A 382 -24.52 -28.27 14.19
#